data_AF-A0A2J6JEY1-F1
#
_entry.id   AF-A0A2J6JEY1-F1
#
_cell.length_a   1.000
_cell.length_b   1.000
_cell.length_c   1.000
_cell.angle_alpha   90.00
_cell.angle_beta   90.00
_cell.angle_gamma   90.00
#
_symmetry.space_group_name_H-M   'P 1'
#
loop_
_entity.id
_entity.type
_entity.pdbx_description
1 polymer ?
#
loop_
_entity_poly.entity_id
_entity_poly.type
_entity_poly.pdbx_seq_one_letter_code
_entity_poly.pdbx_strand_id
1 'polypeptide(L)'
;WGICSFVPNWYVFTQPLAFGLFVITGLAEINRTPFDMPEAESELVSGFCTEYSSMKYALFFLAEYANMIVIAAIAATLFLGGWSGPFYGAINLLIKIVAFMLFFMWLRATFPRVRYDQLMFLGWKVFLPLSLANILVTGVAVLLF
;
A
#
# COMPACT_ATOMS: atom_id res chain seq x y z
N TRP A 1 -24.06 -6.38 9.37
CA TRP A 1 -23.54 -5.02 9.61
C TRP A 1 -23.39 -4.24 8.31
N GLY A 2 -24.49 -3.86 7.66
CA GLY A 2 -24.46 -3.03 6.44
C GLY A 2 -25.44 -1.87 6.64
N ILE A 3 -24.93 -0.65 6.71
CA ILE A 3 -25.73 0.55 7.03
C ILE A 3 -26.48 1.08 5.79
N CYS A 4 -26.08 0.68 4.56
CA CYS A 4 -26.78 0.99 3.32
C CYS A 4 -26.69 -0.17 2.33
N SER A 5 -27.78 -0.51 1.62
CA SER A 5 -27.79 -1.53 0.55
C SER A 5 -26.87 -1.18 -0.63
N PHE A 6 -26.50 0.10 -0.78
CA PHE A 6 -25.56 0.61 -1.78
C PHE A 6 -24.10 0.67 -1.31
N VAL A 7 -23.86 0.68 0.01
CA VAL A 7 -22.51 0.69 0.58
C VAL A 7 -22.26 -0.67 1.25
N PRO A 8 -21.64 -1.62 0.53
CA PRO A 8 -21.19 -2.86 1.14
C PRO A 8 -20.24 -2.52 2.28
N ASN A 9 -20.29 -3.25 3.39
CA ASN A 9 -19.51 -2.94 4.59
C ASN A 9 -18.00 -3.03 4.30
N TRP A 10 -17.41 -1.91 3.87
CA TRP A 10 -16.00 -1.83 3.56
C TRP A 10 -15.20 -1.79 4.85
N TYR A 11 -14.16 -2.63 4.91
CA TYR A 11 -13.27 -2.67 6.07
C TYR A 11 -12.55 -1.34 6.30
N VAL A 12 -12.52 -0.43 5.30
CA VAL A 12 -12.10 0.97 5.49
C VAL A 12 -12.85 1.66 6.64
N PHE A 13 -14.16 1.46 6.75
CA PHE A 13 -14.97 2.12 7.78
C PHE A 13 -14.93 1.39 9.12
N THR A 14 -14.76 0.07 9.10
CA THR A 14 -14.69 -0.74 10.33
C THR A 14 -13.32 -0.66 10.98
N GLN A 15 -12.24 -0.59 10.19
CA GLN A 15 -10.86 -0.55 10.66
C GLN A 15 -10.03 0.49 9.89
N PRO A 16 -10.28 1.80 10.11
CA PRO A 16 -9.53 2.86 9.44
C PRO A 16 -8.04 2.84 9.78
N LEU A 17 -7.68 2.38 10.99
CA LEU A 17 -6.30 2.26 11.44
C LEU A 17 -5.54 1.19 10.62
N ALA A 18 -6.14 0.01 10.43
CA ALA A 18 -5.53 -1.05 9.63
C ALA A 18 -5.30 -0.61 8.18
N PHE A 19 -6.25 0.14 7.62
CA PHE A 19 -6.13 0.69 6.28
C PHE A 19 -4.97 1.68 6.16
N GLY A 20 -4.85 2.62 7.10
CA GLY A 20 -3.76 3.58 7.12
C GLY A 20 -2.39 2.92 7.26
N LEU A 21 -2.28 1.92 8.14
CA LEU A 21 -1.06 1.12 8.27
C LEU A 21 -0.72 0.40 6.96
N PHE A 22 -1.69 -0.29 6.34
CA PHE A 22 -1.49 -1.04 5.11
C PHE A 22 -1.02 -0.15 3.95
N VAL A 23 -1.61 1.05 3.81
CA VAL A 23 -1.23 2.01 2.77
C VAL A 23 0.24 2.45 2.95
N ILE A 24 0.64 2.76 4.18
CA ILE A 24 2.01 3.25 4.43
C ILE A 24 3.04 2.12 4.32
N THR A 25 2.74 0.92 4.83
CA THR A 25 3.64 -0.22 4.69
C THR A 25 3.69 -0.73 3.26
N GLY A 26 2.58 -0.69 2.51
CA GLY A 26 2.54 -1.03 1.10
C GLY A 26 3.40 -0.07 0.26
N LEU A 27 3.42 1.22 0.57
CA LEU A 27 4.35 2.17 -0.06
C LEU A 27 5.81 1.85 0.23
N ALA A 28 6.11 1.42 1.46
CA ALA A 28 7.47 1.02 1.84
C ALA A 28 7.91 -0.26 1.11
N GLU A 29 7.01 -1.22 0.91
CA GLU A 29 7.30 -2.48 0.18
C GLU A 29 7.52 -2.26 -1.32
N ILE A 30 6.82 -1.31 -1.94
CA ILE A 30 7.01 -0.96 -3.36
C ILE A 30 8.40 -0.33 -3.60
N ASN A 31 9.11 0.08 -2.55
CA ASN A 31 10.40 0.78 -2.63
C ASN A 31 10.34 2.01 -3.55
N ARG A 32 9.22 2.75 -3.52
CA ARG A 32 9.05 3.99 -4.29
C ARG A 32 9.10 5.20 -3.37
N THR A 33 9.50 6.34 -3.94
CA THR A 33 9.48 7.67 -3.31
C THR A 33 8.15 7.84 -2.56
N PRO A 34 8.13 8.06 -1.25
CA PRO A 34 9.19 8.60 -0.38
C PRO A 34 10.16 7.59 0.28
N PHE A 35 10.03 6.29 0.01
CA PHE A 35 10.79 5.20 0.66
C PHE A 35 11.75 4.45 -0.30
N ASP A 36 12.26 5.12 -1.34
CA ASP A 36 13.10 4.56 -2.43
C ASP A 36 14.61 4.52 -2.14
N MET A 37 15.01 4.25 -0.90
CA MET A 37 16.41 4.38 -0.48
C MET A 37 17.42 3.45 -1.20
N PRO A 38 17.06 2.21 -1.60
CA PRO A 38 17.98 1.35 -2.34
C PRO A 38 18.31 1.83 -3.76
N GLU A 39 17.45 2.65 -4.36
CA GLU A 39 17.59 3.12 -5.75
C GLU A 39 18.05 4.59 -5.82
N ALA A 40 18.12 5.29 -4.69
CA ALA A 40 18.25 6.75 -4.57
C ALA A 40 19.23 7.36 -5.59
N GLU A 41 18.70 7.91 -6.69
CA GLU A 41 19.50 8.45 -7.81
C GLU A 41 20.42 9.61 -7.39
N SER A 42 20.01 10.36 -6.37
CA SER A 42 20.74 11.51 -5.83
C SER A 42 21.95 11.11 -4.98
N GLU A 43 21.96 9.90 -4.43
CA GLU A 43 23.00 9.44 -3.50
C GLU A 43 23.83 8.28 -4.08
N LEU A 44 23.19 7.41 -4.87
CA LEU A 44 23.75 6.14 -5.34
C LEU A 44 23.72 5.99 -6.87
N VAL A 45 23.39 7.04 -7.64
CA VAL A 45 23.46 7.02 -9.12
C VAL A 45 22.65 5.87 -9.75
N SER A 46 21.56 5.42 -9.09
CA SER A 46 20.69 4.25 -9.42
C SER A 46 20.95 2.97 -8.60
N GLY A 47 21.83 3.01 -7.60
CA GLY A 47 21.94 1.95 -6.58
C GLY A 47 22.36 0.61 -7.18
N PHE A 48 21.53 -0.42 -7.00
CA PHE A 48 21.82 -1.76 -7.53
C PHE A 48 21.64 -1.87 -9.05
N CYS A 49 20.96 -0.92 -9.69
CA CYS A 49 20.70 -0.94 -11.13
C CYS A 49 21.91 -0.55 -11.99
N THR A 50 22.97 0.01 -11.38
CA THR A 50 24.14 0.56 -12.10
C THR A 50 24.96 -0.49 -12.85
N GLU A 51 24.94 -1.74 -12.40
CA GLU A 51 25.72 -2.83 -12.99
C GLU A 51 24.95 -3.60 -14.08
N TYR A 52 23.65 -3.34 -14.23
CA TYR A 52 22.77 -4.08 -15.11
C TYR A 52 22.59 -3.39 -16.46
N SER A 53 22.84 -4.14 -17.54
CA SER A 53 22.54 -3.73 -18.91
C SER A 53 21.03 -3.63 -19.18
N SER A 54 20.66 -2.89 -20.22
CA SER A 54 19.31 -2.45 -20.59
C SER A 54 18.18 -3.47 -20.37
N MET A 55 18.36 -4.73 -20.80
CA MET A 55 17.32 -5.75 -20.65
C MET A 55 17.08 -6.14 -19.19
N LYS A 56 18.15 -6.29 -18.40
CA LYS A 56 18.05 -6.64 -16.97
C LYS A 56 17.54 -5.44 -16.17
N TYR A 57 18.00 -4.23 -16.50
CA TYR A 57 17.46 -2.98 -15.97
C TYR A 57 15.95 -2.90 -16.17
N ALA A 58 15.46 -3.11 -17.41
CA ALA A 58 14.04 -3.09 -17.71
C ALA A 58 13.21 -4.11 -16.91
N LEU A 59 13.76 -5.30 -16.63
CA LEU A 59 13.10 -6.31 -15.81
C LEU A 59 12.92 -5.87 -14.35
N PHE A 60 13.87 -5.13 -13.78
CA PHE A 60 13.72 -4.57 -12.43
C PHE A 60 12.59 -3.55 -12.35
N PHE A 61 12.51 -2.60 -13.30
CA PHE A 61 11.39 -1.64 -13.34
C PHE A 61 10.05 -2.34 -13.59
N LEU A 62 10.02 -3.32 -14.49
CA LEU A 62 8.80 -4.07 -14.76
C LEU A 62 8.32 -4.79 -13.49
N ALA A 63 9.23 -5.39 -12.73
CA ALA A 63 8.91 -6.06 -11.47
C ALA A 63 8.40 -5.09 -10.40
N GLU A 64 9.00 -3.91 -10.26
CA GLU A 64 8.53 -2.87 -9.33
C GLU A 64 7.13 -2.35 -9.69
N TYR A 65 6.87 -2.10 -10.97
CA TYR A 65 5.54 -1.68 -11.43
C TYR A 65 4.50 -2.81 -11.29
N ALA A 66 4.90 -4.05 -11.54
CA ALA A 66 4.05 -5.21 -11.26
C ALA A 66 3.71 -5.30 -9.76
N ASN A 67 4.69 -5.08 -8.88
CA ASN A 67 4.48 -5.09 -7.43
C ASN A 67 3.49 -3.98 -6.99
N MET A 68 3.58 -2.79 -7.59
CA MET A 68 2.63 -1.70 -7.34
C MET A 68 1.18 -2.10 -7.73
N ILE A 69 1.00 -2.78 -8.85
CA ILE A 69 -0.31 -3.30 -9.28
C ILE A 69 -0.82 -4.34 -8.28
N VAL A 70 0.04 -5.25 -7.82
CA VAL A 70 -0.31 -6.30 -6.86
C VAL A 70 -0.76 -5.69 -5.52
N ILE A 71 -0.01 -4.75 -4.97
CA ILE A 71 -0.35 -4.10 -3.70
C ILE A 71 -1.64 -3.28 -3.83
N ALA A 72 -1.84 -2.59 -4.96
CA ALA A 72 -3.11 -1.90 -5.24
C ALA A 72 -4.30 -2.89 -5.34
N ALA A 73 -4.10 -4.08 -5.92
CA ALA A 73 -5.11 -5.13 -5.99
C ALA A 73 -5.43 -5.72 -4.62
N ILE A 74 -4.43 -5.93 -3.76
CA ILE A 74 -4.63 -6.38 -2.38
C ILE A 74 -5.37 -5.29 -1.58
N ALA A 75 -5.00 -4.02 -1.71
CA ALA A 75 -5.69 -2.91 -1.05
C ALA A 75 -7.18 -2.84 -1.45
N ALA A 76 -7.46 -2.94 -2.76
CA ALA A 76 -8.80 -2.87 -3.31
C ALA A 76 -9.68 -4.05 -2.89
N THR A 77 -9.11 -5.26 -2.81
CA THR A 77 -9.85 -6.46 -2.41
C THR A 77 -10.11 -6.47 -0.90
N LEU A 78 -9.10 -6.22 -0.08
CA LEU A 78 -9.20 -6.30 1.37
C LEU A 78 -10.02 -5.16 1.97
N PHE A 79 -9.79 -3.91 1.56
CA PHE A 79 -10.37 -2.76 2.26
C PHE A 79 -11.64 -2.23 1.60
N LEU A 80 -11.67 -2.13 0.28
CA LEU A 80 -12.80 -1.58 -0.48
C LEU A 80 -13.79 -2.64 -0.98
N GLY A 81 -13.82 -3.81 -0.35
CA GLY A 81 -14.81 -4.85 -0.65
C GLY A 81 -14.71 -5.44 -2.07
N GLY A 82 -13.55 -5.35 -2.71
CA GLY A 82 -13.24 -5.97 -4.01
C GLY A 82 -14.27 -5.69 -5.09
N TRP A 83 -15.08 -6.70 -5.39
CA TRP A 83 -16.08 -6.72 -6.46
C TRP A 83 -17.30 -5.86 -6.15
N SER A 84 -17.50 -5.49 -4.89
CA SER A 84 -18.72 -4.87 -4.41
C SER A 84 -18.80 -3.37 -4.70
N GLY A 85 -19.84 -2.92 -5.41
CA GLY A 85 -20.04 -1.52 -5.81
C GLY A 85 -21.12 -1.34 -6.89
N PRO A 86 -21.30 -0.11 -7.40
CA PRO A 86 -22.39 0.24 -8.32
C PRO A 86 -22.24 -0.36 -9.74
N PHE A 87 -21.02 -0.72 -10.14
CA PHE A 87 -20.72 -1.28 -11.46
C PHE A 87 -20.56 -2.80 -11.42
N TYR A 88 -20.71 -3.45 -12.58
CA TYR A 88 -20.62 -4.90 -12.70
C TYR A 88 -19.21 -5.44 -12.38
N GLY A 89 -19.12 -6.23 -11.30
CA GLY A 89 -18.04 -7.18 -11.01
C GLY A 89 -16.61 -6.66 -11.24
N ALA A 90 -15.91 -7.26 -12.20
CA ALA A 90 -14.50 -7.00 -12.48
C ALA A 90 -14.19 -5.53 -12.83
N ILE A 91 -15.13 -4.81 -13.43
CA ILE A 91 -14.94 -3.39 -13.79
C ILE A 91 -14.74 -2.54 -12.53
N ASN A 92 -15.52 -2.83 -11.49
CA ASN A 92 -15.44 -2.10 -10.22
C ASN A 92 -14.10 -2.36 -9.51
N LEU A 93 -13.58 -3.60 -9.59
CA LEU A 93 -12.26 -3.93 -9.06
C LEU A 93 -11.16 -3.18 -9.83
N LEU A 94 -11.21 -3.18 -11.16
CA LEU A 94 -10.22 -2.48 -11.99
C LEU A 94 -10.21 -0.98 -11.74
N ILE A 95 -11.40 -0.35 -11.61
CA ILE A 95 -11.49 1.08 -11.27
C ILE A 95 -10.81 1.37 -9.93
N LYS A 96 -11.03 0.53 -8.90
CA LYS A 96 -10.40 0.70 -7.59
C LYS A 96 -8.89 0.50 -7.64
N ILE A 97 -8.40 -0.49 -8.40
CA ILE A 97 -6.97 -0.72 -8.61
C ILE A 97 -6.33 0.52 -9.25
N VAL A 98 -6.93 1.02 -10.32
CA VAL A 98 -6.45 2.24 -10.99
C VAL A 98 -6.48 3.44 -10.05
N ALA A 99 -7.56 3.60 -9.26
CA ALA A 99 -7.65 4.67 -8.27
C ALA A 99 -6.52 4.59 -7.21
N PHE A 100 -6.18 3.38 -6.73
CA PHE A 100 -5.05 3.20 -5.83
C PHE A 100 -3.70 3.47 -6.49
N MET A 101 -3.52 3.06 -7.75
CA MET A 101 -2.29 3.38 -8.47
C MET A 101 -2.13 4.89 -8.66
N LEU A 102 -3.22 5.59 -9.02
CA LEU A 102 -3.23 7.05 -9.11
C LEU A 102 -2.92 7.68 -7.74
N PHE A 103 -3.48 7.12 -6.66
CA PHE A 103 -3.19 7.55 -5.30
C PHE A 103 -1.72 7.36 -4.94
N PHE A 104 -1.11 6.21 -5.20
CA PHE A 104 0.32 5.97 -4.96
C PHE A 104 1.22 6.87 -5.81
N MET A 105 0.86 7.12 -7.08
CA MET A 105 1.58 8.09 -7.92
C MET A 105 1.46 9.52 -7.40
N TRP A 106 0.29 9.89 -6.86
CA TRP A 106 0.09 11.20 -6.25
C TRP A 106 0.91 11.38 -4.97
N LEU A 107 1.00 10.34 -4.13
CA LEU A 107 1.86 10.36 -2.94
C LEU A 107 3.34 10.53 -3.31
N ARG A 108 3.80 9.85 -4.36
CA ARG A 108 5.15 10.03 -4.92
C ARG A 108 5.43 11.49 -5.30
N ALA A 109 4.48 12.18 -5.90
CA ALA A 109 4.66 13.57 -6.30
C ALA A 109 4.62 14.57 -5.12
N THR A 110 4.00 14.19 -4.01
CA THR A 110 3.70 15.11 -2.90
C THR A 110 4.73 15.04 -1.76
N PHE A 111 5.28 13.85 -1.47
CA PHE A 111 6.14 13.67 -0.29
C PHE A 111 7.64 13.69 -0.63
N PRO A 112 8.46 14.39 0.19
CA PRO A 112 9.91 14.31 0.08
C PRO A 112 10.42 12.94 0.54
N ARG A 113 11.62 12.56 0.09
CA ARG A 113 12.30 11.32 0.51
C ARG A 113 12.59 11.34 2.02
N VAL A 114 12.35 10.21 2.67
CA VAL A 114 12.58 10.02 4.11
C VAL A 114 13.91 9.28 4.33
N ARG A 115 14.64 9.65 5.38
CA ARG A 115 15.92 8.99 5.74
C ARG A 115 15.68 7.56 6.26
N TYR A 116 16.64 6.66 5.99
CA TYR A 116 16.60 5.25 6.41
C TYR A 116 16.35 5.05 7.90
N ASP A 117 17.05 5.81 8.73
CA ASP A 117 16.92 5.70 10.18
C ASP A 117 15.51 6.04 10.67
N GLN A 118 14.85 7.01 10.01
CA GLN A 118 13.49 7.42 10.35
C GLN A 118 12.45 6.39 9.89
N LEU A 119 12.66 5.78 8.72
CA LEU A 119 11.83 4.68 8.25
C LEU A 119 11.94 3.47 9.20
N MET A 120 13.15 3.11 9.60
CA MET A 120 13.39 1.99 10.51
C MET A 120 12.79 2.26 11.90
N PHE A 121 12.92 3.48 12.40
CA PHE A 121 12.27 3.91 13.64
C PHE A 121 10.75 3.79 13.53
N LEU A 122 10.15 4.28 12.44
CA LEU A 122 8.71 4.26 12.23
C LEU A 122 8.18 2.82 12.11
N GLY A 123 8.85 1.96 11.35
CA GLY A 123 8.48 0.56 11.19
C GLY A 123 8.49 -0.20 12.52
N TRP A 124 9.62 -0.15 13.25
CA TRP A 124 9.80 -0.94 14.46
C TRP A 124 9.12 -0.38 15.70
N LYS A 125 9.17 0.94 15.91
CA LYS A 125 8.66 1.55 17.15
C LYS A 125 7.24 2.06 17.05
N VAL A 126 6.71 2.27 15.84
CA VAL A 126 5.35 2.78 15.67
C VAL A 126 4.45 1.74 15.00
N PHE A 127 4.78 1.28 13.80
CA PHE A 127 3.87 0.42 13.03
C PHE A 127 3.71 -0.98 13.62
N LEU A 128 4.80 -1.61 14.09
CA LEU A 128 4.76 -2.94 14.69
C LEU A 128 3.92 -2.99 15.98
N PRO A 129 4.13 -2.14 17.00
CA PRO A 129 3.28 -2.17 18.20
C PRO A 129 1.83 -1.76 17.88
N LEU A 130 1.62 -0.81 16.95
CA LEU A 130 0.28 -0.35 16.60
C LEU A 130 -0.53 -1.42 15.86
N SER A 131 0.11 -2.20 14.97
CA SER A 131 -0.55 -3.30 14.27
C SER A 131 -0.94 -4.44 15.22
N LEU A 132 -0.05 -4.80 16.15
CA LEU A 132 -0.34 -5.79 17.20
C LEU A 132 -1.49 -5.34 18.11
N ALA A 133 -1.47 -4.09 18.56
CA ALA A 133 -2.54 -3.53 19.37
C ALA A 133 -3.89 -3.57 18.63
N ASN A 134 -3.90 -3.23 17.34
CA ASN A 134 -5.12 -3.25 16.52
C ASN A 134 -5.68 -4.67 16.34
N ILE A 135 -4.81 -5.67 16.16
CA ILE A 135 -5.22 -7.08 16.09
C ILE A 135 -5.87 -7.52 17.42
N LEU A 136 -5.27 -7.17 18.56
CA LEU A 136 -5.82 -7.51 19.88
C LEU A 136 -7.19 -6.85 20.11
N VAL A 137 -7.32 -5.56 19.83
CA VAL A 137 -8.60 -4.83 19.97
C VAL A 137 -9.67 -5.43 19.08
N THR A 138 -9.33 -5.78 17.84
CA THR A 138 -10.26 -6.40 16.90
C THR A 138 -10.67 -7.80 17.37
N GLY A 139 -9.73 -8.59 17.89
CA GLY A 139 -10.01 -9.90 18.46
C GLY A 139 -10.98 -9.82 19.65
N VAL A 140 -10.77 -8.87 20.56
CA VAL A 140 -11.68 -8.64 21.70
C VAL A 140 -13.05 -8.16 21.24
N ALA A 141 -13.10 -7.24 20.26
CA ALA A 141 -14.38 -6.76 19.72
C ALA A 141 -15.21 -7.89 19.11
N VAL A 142 -14.59 -8.81 18.37
CA VAL A 142 -15.27 -9.98 17.80
C VAL A 142 -15.71 -10.99 18.86
N LEU A 143 -15.06 -11.04 20.03
CA LEU A 143 -15.48 -11.91 21.13
C LEU A 143 -16.65 -11.32 21.95
N LEU A 144 -16.77 -10.00 22.00
CA LEU A 144 -17.81 -9.31 22.77
C LEU A 144 -19.13 -9.11 21.99
N PHE A 145 -19.07 -9.14 20.66
CA PHE A 145 -20.22 -9.01 19.74
C PHE A 145 -20.56 -10.34 19.08
#